data_AF-A0A946AJ29-F1
#
_entry.id   AF-A0A946AJ29-F1
#
_cell.length_a   1.000
_cell.length_b   1.000
_cell.length_c   1.000
_cell.angle_alpha   90.00
_cell.angle_beta   90.00
_cell.angle_gamma   90.00
#
_symmetry.space_group_name_H-M   'P 1'
#
loop_
_entity.id
_entity.type
_entity.pdbx_description
1 polymer ?
#
loop_
_entity_poly.entity_id
_entity_poly.type
_entity_poly.pdbx_seq_one_letter_code
_entity_poly.pdbx_strand_id
1 'polypeptide(L)' 'MANIKEQKIPGISLFMVLPGPIDGAEGFDLMITASRALAQTLDAELLDETGSTLSIQRERYMREEIIQHQHSLAVV' A
#
# COMPACT_ATOMS: atom_id res chain seq x y z
N MET A 1 24.62 -16.71 -7.17
CA MET A 1 23.36 -15.94 -7.21
C MET A 1 23.58 -14.74 -8.11
N ALA A 2 22.63 -14.38 -8.96
CA ALA A 2 22.78 -13.22 -9.86
C ALA A 2 22.74 -11.90 -9.06
N ASN A 3 23.54 -10.91 -9.46
CA ASN A 3 23.57 -9.59 -8.84
C ASN A 3 22.19 -8.92 -8.99
N ILE A 4 21.62 -8.40 -7.89
CA ILE A 4 20.31 -7.76 -7.91
C ILE A 4 20.25 -6.56 -8.86
N LYS A 5 21.38 -5.85 -9.07
CA LYS A 5 21.49 -4.72 -10.00
C LYS A 5 21.32 -5.12 -11.46
N GLU A 6 21.48 -6.39 -11.78
CA GLU A 6 21.37 -6.94 -13.13
C GLU A 6 20.00 -7.60 -13.36
N GLN A 7 19.14 -7.64 -12.34
CA GLN A 7 17.82 -8.26 -12.43
C GLN A 7 16.78 -7.26 -12.93
N LYS A 8 15.90 -7.74 -13.82
CA LYS A 8 14.67 -7.03 -14.19
C LYS A 8 13.54 -7.55 -13.31
N ILE A 9 13.05 -6.69 -12.43
CA ILE A 9 11.94 -6.99 -11.53
C ILE A 9 10.69 -6.33 -12.15
N PRO A 10 9.64 -7.11 -12.48
CA PRO A 10 8.47 -6.57 -13.18
C PRO A 10 7.61 -5.64 -12.31
N GLY A 11 7.74 -5.70 -10.99
CA GLY A 11 7.00 -4.85 -10.08
C GLY A 11 7.32 -5.12 -8.61
N ILE A 12 6.76 -4.29 -7.74
CA ILE A 12 6.89 -4.38 -6.29
C ILE A 12 5.48 -4.36 -5.71
N SER A 13 5.17 -5.30 -4.82
CA SER A 13 3.92 -5.29 -4.06
C SER A 13 4.20 -4.79 -2.65
N LEU A 14 3.49 -3.74 -2.23
CA LEU A 14 3.50 -3.24 -0.86
C LEU A 14 2.28 -3.79 -0.13
N PHE A 15 2.46 -4.20 1.12
CA PHE A 15 1.38 -4.70 1.95
C PHE A 15 1.59 -4.29 3.41
N MET A 16 0.51 -4.30 4.16
CA MET A 16 0.50 -4.06 5.59
C MET A 16 -0.34 -5.12 6.30
N VAL A 17 -0.01 -5.39 7.56
CA VAL A 17 -0.77 -6.31 8.42
C VAL A 17 -1.43 -5.49 9.52
N LEU A 18 -2.70 -5.78 9.78
CA LEU A 18 -3.51 -5.10 10.79
C LEU A 18 -4.02 -6.11 11.84
N PRO A 19 -4.03 -5.77 13.14
CA PRO A 19 -3.51 -4.53 13.72
C PRO A 19 -1.96 -4.50 13.70
N GLY A 20 -1.41 -3.32 13.43
CA GLY A 20 0.04 -3.08 13.42
C GLY A 20 0.54 -2.35 14.69
N PRO A 21 1.83 -2.03 14.77
CA PRO A 21 2.41 -1.29 15.89
C PRO A 21 2.02 0.21 15.92
N ILE A 22 1.43 0.71 14.83
CA ILE A 22 0.92 2.07 14.68
C ILE A 22 -0.54 2.02 14.26
N ASP A 23 -1.23 3.16 14.32
CA ASP A 23 -2.60 3.28 13.82
C ASP A 23 -2.67 2.87 12.33
N GLY A 24 -3.69 2.10 11.96
CA GLY A 24 -3.83 1.55 10.62
C GLY A 24 -4.02 2.62 9.56
N ALA A 25 -4.83 3.65 9.83
CA ALA A 25 -5.03 4.74 8.89
C ALA A 25 -3.75 5.57 8.72
N GLU A 26 -3.03 5.85 9.81
CA GLU A 26 -1.71 6.48 9.77
C GLU A 26 -0.71 5.65 8.96
N GLY A 27 -0.63 4.34 9.23
CA GLY A 27 0.24 3.43 8.48
C GLY A 27 -0.10 3.36 7.00
N PHE A 28 -1.38 3.49 6.65
CA PHE A 28 -1.84 3.46 5.26
C PHE A 28 -1.43 4.74 4.53
N ASP A 29 -1.60 5.90 5.17
CA ASP A 29 -1.18 7.19 4.61
C ASP A 29 0.35 7.20 4.35
N LEU A 30 1.14 6.61 5.25
CA LEU A 30 2.58 6.41 5.07
C LEU A 30 2.89 5.47 3.90
N MET A 31 2.18 4.34 3.78
CA MET A 31 2.37 3.37 2.70
C MET A 31 2.03 3.97 1.34
N ILE A 32 0.96 4.76 1.22
CA ILE A 32 0.59 5.45 -0.02
C ILE A 32 1.65 6.48 -0.40
N THR A 33 2.15 7.25 0.57
CA THR A 33 3.23 8.22 0.35
C THR A 33 4.48 7.54 -0.20
N ALA A 34 4.91 6.44 0.42
CA ALA A 34 6.06 5.65 -0.04
C ALA A 34 5.82 5.04 -1.43
N SER A 35 4.63 4.49 -1.68
CA SER A 35 4.24 3.90 -2.97
C SER A 35 4.30 4.92 -4.11
N ARG A 36 3.80 6.14 -3.89
CA ARG A 36 3.83 7.23 -4.88
C ARG A 36 5.27 7.67 -5.18
N ALA A 37 6.11 7.80 -4.15
CA ALA A 37 7.53 8.14 -4.32
C ALA A 37 8.29 7.07 -5.11
N LEU A 38 8.01 5.78 -4.85
CA LEU A 38 8.58 4.67 -5.61
C LEU A 38 8.12 4.69 -7.07
N ALA A 39 6.82 4.84 -7.31
CA ALA A 39 6.26 4.91 -8.67
C ALA A 39 6.90 6.05 -9.47
N GLN A 40 7.05 7.23 -8.87
CA GLN A 40 7.71 8.37 -9.52
C GLN A 40 9.20 8.11 -9.80
N THR A 41 9.92 7.52 -8.85
CA THR A 41 11.37 7.27 -8.98
C THR A 41 11.68 6.19 -10.03
N LEU A 42 10.80 5.21 -10.16
CA LEU A 42 10.97 4.06 -11.05
C LEU A 42 10.28 4.24 -12.41
N ASP A 43 9.64 5.38 -12.65
CA ASP A 43 8.78 5.61 -13.83
C ASP A 43 7.75 4.49 -14.01
N ALA A 44 7.09 4.13 -12.90
CA ALA A 44 6.17 3.00 -12.80
C ALA A 44 4.74 3.45 -12.52
N GLU A 45 3.79 2.55 -12.77
CA GLU A 45 2.39 2.76 -12.46
C GLU A 45 2.04 2.17 -11.08
N LEU A 46 1.26 2.92 -10.29
CA LEU A 46 0.74 2.42 -9.02
C LEU A 46 -0.59 1.71 -9.25
N LEU A 47 -0.66 0.44 -8.86
CA LEU A 47 -1.82 -0.41 -9.04
C LEU A 47 -2.50 -0.72 -7.71
N ASP A 48 -3.81 -0.97 -7.75
CA ASP A 48 -4.58 -1.54 -6.65
C ASP A 48 -4.43 -3.08 -6.60
N GLU A 49 -5.10 -3.71 -5.64
CA GLU A 49 -5.04 -5.16 -5.41
C GLU A 49 -5.59 -6.01 -6.57
N THR A 50 -6.33 -5.39 -7.50
CA THR A 50 -6.85 -6.05 -8.71
C THR A 50 -5.90 -5.93 -9.90
N GLY A 51 -4.82 -5.15 -9.75
CA GLY A 51 -3.90 -4.80 -10.84
C GLY A 51 -4.40 -3.65 -11.71
N SER A 52 -5.43 -2.91 -11.27
CA SER A 52 -5.93 -1.72 -11.96
C SER A 52 -5.19 -0.47 -11.48
N THR A 53 -5.10 0.58 -12.31
CA THR A 53 -4.53 1.88 -11.90
C THR A 53 -5.18 2.36 -10.60
N LEU A 54 -4.37 2.66 -9.57
CA LEU A 54 -4.88 3.09 -8.28
C LEU A 54 -5.56 4.46 -8.41
N SER A 55 -6.89 4.46 -8.31
CA SER A 55 -7.69 5.68 -8.31
C SER A 55 -7.75 6.32 -6.92
N ILE A 56 -7.99 7.65 -6.89
CA ILE A 56 -8.23 8.38 -5.64
C ILE A 56 -9.45 7.82 -4.88
N GLN A 57 -10.47 7.33 -5.61
CA GLN A 57 -11.64 6.72 -5.00
C GLN A 57 -11.29 5.40 -4.30
N ARG A 58 -10.51 4.52 -4.94
CA ARG A 58 -10.08 3.25 -4.34
C ARG A 58 -9.19 3.47 -3.13
N GLU A 59 -8.26 4.43 -3.20
CA GLU A 59 -7.41 4.82 -2.06
C GLU A 59 -8.24 5.24 -0.85
N ARG A 60 -9.23 6.12 -1.03
CA ARG A 60 -10.13 6.54 0.06
C ARG A 60 -10.91 5.37 0.64
N TYR A 61 -11.43 4.50 -0.22
CA TYR A 61 -12.19 3.34 0.24
C TYR A 61 -11.32 2.37 1.05
N MET A 62 -10.09 2.08 0.61
CA MET A 62 -9.14 1.26 1.39
C MET A 62 -8.88 1.87 2.77
N ARG A 63 -8.69 3.19 2.84
CA ARG A 63 -8.50 3.89 4.11
C ARG A 63 -9.71 3.74 5.04
N GLU A 64 -10.92 3.83 4.50
CA GLU A 64 -12.16 3.62 5.25
C GLU A 64 -12.29 2.17 5.74
N GLU A 65 -11.98 1.17 4.90
CA GLU A 65 -11.99 -0.25 5.30
C GLU A 65 -11.06 -0.52 6.49
N ILE A 66 -9.89 0.10 6.50
CA ILE A 66 -8.92 0.00 7.60
C ILE A 66 -9.48 0.58 8.90
N ILE A 67 -10.08 1.78 8.82
CA ILE A 67 -10.71 2.43 9.99
C ILE A 67 -11.84 1.55 10.55
N GLN A 68 -12.70 1.01 9.68
CA GLN A 68 -13.79 0.11 10.09
C GLN A 68 -13.24 -1.17 10.75
N HIS A 69 -12.19 -1.76 10.17
CA HIS A 69 -11.54 -2.93 10.75
C HIS A 69 -11.00 -2.63 12.17
N GLN A 70 -10.31 -1.52 12.36
CA GLN A 70 -9.79 -1.11 13.68
C GLN A 70 -10.91 -0.88 14.70
N HIS A 71 -12.00 -0.20 14.32
CA HIS A 71 -13.15 -0.03 15.20
C HIS A 71 -13.77 -1.35 15.61
N SER A 72 -13.85 -2.34 14.71
CA SER A 72 -14.40 -3.65 15.03
C SER A 72 -13.59 -4.41 16.09
N LEU A 73 -12.27 -4.21 16.14
CA LEU A 73 -11.38 -4.82 17.14
C LEU A 73 -11.49 -4.14 18.51
N ALA A 74 -11.77 -2.84 18.55
CA ALA A 74 -11.89 -2.08 19.80
C ALA A 74 -13.20 -2.35 20.59
N VAL A 75 -14.15 -3.05 19.98
CA VAL A 75 -15.47 -3.37 20.56
C VAL A 75 -15.53 -4.80 21.13
N VAL A 76 -14.42 -5.54 21.07
CA VAL A 76 -14.24 -6.89 21.65
C VAL A 76 -13.48 -6.80 22.97
#